data_AF-A0A0C1LHQ1-F1
#
_entry.id   AF-A0A0C1LHQ1-F1
#
_cell.length_a   1.000
_cell.length_b   1.000
_cell.length_c   1.000
_cell.angle_alpha   90.00
_cell.angle_beta   90.00
_cell.angle_gamma   90.00
#
_symmetry.space_group_name_H-M   'P 1'
#
loop_
_entity.id
_entity.type
_entity.pdbx_description
1 polymer ?
#
loop_
_entity_poly.entity_id
_entity_poly.type
_entity_poly.pdbx_seq_one_letter_code
_entity_poly.pdbx_strand_id
1 'polypeptide(L)'
;MRRFNIFQHSHSALRSLLLDTSLLIQFTDFSDPGQVQATFDQVTELVLACQRQAEEEARYIIPAISVLHGRVEECFAHGDEQKPSASMKMLNRMNLYEQYAGTPRAARLAASIANTSFQKFAEQVIAGMQLQEEILNPLLWSYYSDDALRQLHMQIEGRQTITEWLSLCTWMMKDMSDEEIVSWLLNVRPTLPLQVYEMLLERISGKMPMMRWDNVQTGMTEEAMVA
;
A
#
# COMPACT_ATOMS: atom_id res chain seq x y z
N MET A 1 23.79 -9.02 9.28
CA MET A 1 22.31 -9.07 9.46
C MET A 1 21.75 -7.74 8.99
N ARG A 2 20.66 -7.75 8.20
CA ARG A 2 19.96 -6.52 7.78
C ARG A 2 19.08 -6.06 8.97
N ARG A 3 19.14 -4.77 9.32
CA ARG A 3 18.31 -4.17 10.39
C ARG A 3 16.81 -4.27 10.03
N PHE A 4 15.95 -4.30 11.03
CA PHE A 4 14.49 -4.40 10.81
C PHE A 4 13.93 -3.12 10.18
N ASN A 5 13.30 -3.23 9.02
CA ASN A 5 12.65 -2.11 8.32
C ASN A 5 11.15 -2.09 8.65
N ILE A 6 10.72 -1.10 9.43
CA ILE A 6 9.32 -0.99 9.88
C ILE A 6 8.34 -0.67 8.75
N PHE A 7 8.82 -0.07 7.66
CA PHE A 7 8.02 0.30 6.49
C PHE A 7 7.95 -0.81 5.43
N GLN A 8 8.70 -1.90 5.59
CA GLN A 8 8.90 -2.88 4.53
C GLN A 8 7.58 -3.42 3.97
N HIS A 9 6.68 -3.90 4.84
CA HIS A 9 5.42 -4.50 4.41
C HIS A 9 4.45 -3.46 3.84
N SER A 10 4.30 -2.32 4.53
CA SER A 10 3.35 -1.29 4.11
C SER A 10 3.76 -0.64 2.80
N HIS A 11 5.04 -0.29 2.63
CA HIS A 11 5.51 0.31 1.38
C HIS A 11 5.55 -0.69 0.24
N SER A 12 5.84 -1.96 0.49
CA SER A 12 5.75 -3.02 -0.52
C SER A 12 4.31 -3.14 -1.06
N ALA A 13 3.32 -3.17 -0.17
CA ALA A 13 1.91 -3.17 -0.55
C ALA A 13 1.51 -1.90 -1.33
N LEU A 14 1.89 -0.72 -0.84
CA LEU A 14 1.57 0.55 -1.50
C LEU A 14 2.23 0.67 -2.88
N ARG A 15 3.48 0.23 -3.05
CA ARG A 15 4.16 0.19 -4.35
C ARG A 15 3.45 -0.73 -5.32
N SER A 16 3.08 -1.94 -4.89
CA SER A 16 2.33 -2.87 -5.73
C SER A 16 0.98 -2.31 -6.16
N LEU A 17 0.20 -1.78 -5.21
CA LEU A 17 -1.09 -1.17 -5.50
C LEU A 17 -0.93 0.04 -6.43
N LEU A 18 0.09 0.87 -6.22
CA LEU A 18 0.37 2.03 -7.09
C LEU A 18 0.68 1.62 -8.53
N LEU A 19 1.56 0.63 -8.72
CA LEU A 19 1.95 0.15 -10.05
C LEU A 19 0.78 -0.53 -10.77
N ASP A 20 0.01 -1.35 -10.07
CA ASP A 20 -1.17 -2.02 -10.61
C ASP A 20 -2.24 -1.01 -11.02
N THR A 21 -2.48 0.00 -10.18
CA THR A 21 -3.42 1.09 -10.47
C THR A 21 -2.94 1.92 -11.67
N SER A 22 -1.63 2.16 -11.78
CA SER A 22 -1.03 2.87 -12.92
C SER A 22 -1.34 2.14 -14.24
N LEU A 23 -1.10 0.83 -14.28
CA LEU A 23 -1.41 0.00 -15.45
C LEU A 23 -2.91 -0.02 -15.74
N LEU A 24 -3.75 -0.22 -14.72
CA LEU A 24 -5.20 -0.25 -14.87
C LEU A 24 -5.73 1.05 -15.52
N ILE A 25 -5.28 2.22 -15.05
CA ILE A 25 -5.65 3.51 -15.63
C ILE A 25 -5.26 3.61 -17.10
N GLN A 26 -4.09 3.11 -17.49
CA GLN A 26 -3.64 3.13 -18.90
C GLN A 26 -4.48 2.22 -19.80
N PHE A 27 -4.99 1.10 -19.27
CA PHE A 27 -5.82 0.17 -20.01
C PHE A 27 -7.31 0.50 -19.98
N THR A 28 -7.74 1.44 -19.14
CA THR A 28 -9.16 1.76 -18.95
C THR A 28 -9.73 2.40 -20.22
N ASP A 29 -10.76 1.77 -20.79
CA ASP A 29 -11.64 2.44 -21.72
C ASP A 29 -12.58 3.38 -20.96
N PHE A 30 -12.28 4.68 -20.97
CA PHE A 30 -13.09 5.70 -20.32
C PHE A 30 -14.44 5.99 -21.01
N SER A 31 -14.80 5.24 -22.04
CA SER A 31 -16.16 5.22 -22.59
C SER A 31 -17.03 4.08 -22.04
N ASP A 32 -16.41 3.08 -21.39
CA ASP A 32 -17.07 1.95 -20.75
C ASP A 32 -17.28 2.25 -19.25
N PRO A 33 -18.53 2.47 -18.78
CA PRO A 33 -18.81 2.78 -17.39
C PRO A 33 -18.35 1.68 -16.41
N GLY A 34 -18.35 0.41 -16.83
CA GLY A 34 -17.92 -0.70 -15.98
C GLY A 34 -16.41 -0.67 -15.72
N GLN A 35 -15.62 -0.41 -16.76
CA GLN A 35 -14.17 -0.24 -16.62
C GLN A 35 -13.82 1.01 -15.81
N VAL A 36 -14.52 2.13 -16.05
CA VAL A 36 -14.31 3.35 -15.27
C VAL A 36 -14.57 3.13 -13.79
N GLN A 37 -15.68 2.46 -13.44
CA GLN A 37 -16.00 2.18 -12.04
C GLN A 37 -14.91 1.33 -11.39
N ALA A 38 -14.50 0.24 -12.03
CA ALA A 38 -13.44 -0.63 -11.50
C ALA A 38 -12.12 0.14 -11.28
N THR A 39 -11.75 1.03 -12.21
CA THR A 39 -10.57 1.88 -12.08
C THR A 39 -10.72 2.90 -10.95
N PHE A 40 -11.89 3.51 -10.79
CA PHE A 40 -12.15 4.49 -9.74
C PHE A 40 -12.17 3.84 -8.35
N ASP A 41 -12.70 2.63 -8.23
CA ASP A 41 -12.68 1.85 -7.00
C ASP A 41 -11.23 1.56 -6.58
N GLN A 42 -10.37 1.12 -7.50
CA GLN A 42 -8.97 0.84 -7.19
C GLN A 42 -8.15 2.11 -6.89
N VAL A 43 -8.40 3.23 -7.59
CA VAL A 43 -7.81 4.53 -7.23
C VAL A 43 -8.22 4.95 -5.83
N THR A 44 -9.49 4.73 -5.47
CA THR A 44 -10.01 5.05 -4.14
C THR A 44 -9.34 4.17 -3.07
N GLU A 45 -9.19 2.87 -3.32
CA GLU A 45 -8.44 1.96 -2.45
C GLU A 45 -7.01 2.45 -2.21
N LEU A 46 -6.30 2.83 -3.28
CA LEU A 46 -4.94 3.38 -3.19
C LEU A 46 -4.88 4.67 -2.38
N VAL A 47 -5.79 5.62 -2.62
CA VAL A 47 -5.82 6.89 -1.88
C VAL A 47 -6.07 6.64 -0.39
N LEU A 48 -7.03 5.78 -0.05
CA LEU A 48 -7.34 5.42 1.34
C LEU A 48 -6.16 4.70 2.02
N ALA A 49 -5.46 3.81 1.30
CA ALA A 49 -4.28 3.13 1.82
C ALA A 49 -3.14 4.12 2.12
N CYS A 50 -2.88 5.08 1.22
CA CYS A 50 -1.89 6.13 1.45
C CYS A 50 -2.27 7.06 2.62
N GLN A 51 -3.54 7.42 2.76
CA GLN A 51 -4.02 8.23 3.88
C GLN A 51 -3.83 7.51 5.21
N ARG A 52 -4.20 6.23 5.28
CA ARG A 52 -3.99 5.41 6.48
C ARG A 52 -2.51 5.34 6.84
N GLN A 53 -1.63 5.07 5.88
CA GLN A 53 -0.18 5.03 6.11
C GLN A 53 0.32 6.34 6.72
N ALA A 54 -0.06 7.49 6.14
CA ALA A 54 0.34 8.80 6.66
C ALA A 54 -0.20 9.06 8.08
N GLU A 55 -1.42 8.63 8.38
CA GLU A 55 -2.01 8.75 9.73
C GLU A 55 -1.29 7.87 10.75
N GLU A 56 -0.96 6.63 10.40
CA GLU A 56 -0.19 5.71 11.25
C GLU A 56 1.21 6.28 11.56
N GLU A 57 1.88 6.81 10.54
CA GLU A 57 3.19 7.42 10.69
C GLU A 57 3.16 8.66 11.58
N ALA A 58 2.22 9.58 11.33
CA ALA A 58 2.04 10.78 12.14
C ALA A 58 1.72 10.45 13.60
N ARG A 59 1.01 9.34 13.84
CA ARG A 59 0.57 8.94 15.18
C ARG A 59 1.60 8.15 15.97
N TYR A 60 2.41 7.31 15.33
CA TYR A 60 3.31 6.38 16.03
C TYR A 60 4.78 6.57 15.68
N ILE A 61 5.10 6.79 14.40
CA ILE A 61 6.49 6.80 13.94
C ILE A 61 7.14 8.17 14.15
N ILE A 62 6.49 9.24 13.70
CA ILE A 62 7.01 10.60 13.85
C ILE A 62 7.21 10.94 15.34
N PRO A 63 6.24 10.73 16.25
CA PRO A 63 6.44 11.05 17.66
C PRO A 63 7.59 10.26 18.32
N ALA A 64 7.81 9.01 17.92
CA ALA A 64 8.91 8.19 18.42
C ALA A 64 10.29 8.79 18.08
N ILE A 65 10.38 9.54 16.98
CA ILE A 65 11.61 10.18 16.51
C ILE A 65 11.69 11.65 17.00
N SER A 66 10.58 12.38 17.03
CA SER A 66 10.53 13.80 17.43
C SER A 66 11.04 14.04 18.85
N VAL A 67 10.75 13.11 19.77
CA VAL A 67 11.27 13.14 21.15
C VAL A 67 12.80 13.20 21.18
N LEU A 68 13.46 12.67 20.13
CA LEU A 68 14.90 12.56 20.01
C LEU A 68 15.49 13.66 19.10
N HIS A 69 14.71 14.14 18.13
CA HIS A 69 15.09 15.20 17.19
C HIS A 69 13.93 16.16 16.91
N GLY A 70 13.89 17.27 17.66
CA GLY A 70 12.80 18.27 17.60
C GLY A 70 12.59 19.01 16.26
N ARG A 71 13.33 18.67 15.19
CA ARG A 71 13.14 19.23 13.83
C ARG A 71 12.56 18.23 12.83
N VAL A 72 12.38 16.96 13.21
CA VAL A 72 11.84 15.93 12.30
C VAL A 72 10.40 16.26 11.92
N GLU A 73 9.60 16.78 12.85
CA GLU A 73 8.24 17.22 12.55
C GLU A 73 8.20 18.29 11.46
N GLU A 74 9.16 19.22 11.43
CA GLU A 74 9.22 20.26 10.38
C GLU A 74 9.55 19.67 9.00
N CYS A 75 10.39 18.63 8.95
CA CYS A 75 10.79 17.97 7.70
C CYS A 75 9.70 17.06 7.13
N PHE A 76 8.84 16.53 8.00
CA PHE A 76 7.77 15.59 7.64
C PHE A 76 6.37 16.18 7.76
N ALA A 77 6.23 17.43 8.22
CA ALA A 77 5.02 18.22 8.08
C ALA A 77 4.73 18.39 6.59
N HIS A 78 3.75 17.64 6.10
CA HIS A 78 3.31 17.72 4.71
C HIS A 78 2.97 19.17 4.36
N GLY A 79 3.60 19.69 3.29
CA GLY A 79 3.70 21.12 3.03
C GLY A 79 2.40 21.91 2.92
N ASP A 80 2.53 23.23 3.11
CA ASP A 80 1.59 24.31 2.83
C ASP A 80 0.10 23.92 2.89
N GLU A 81 -0.48 23.93 4.10
CA GLU A 81 -1.88 23.61 4.42
C GLU A 81 -2.92 24.32 3.52
N GLN A 82 -2.51 25.35 2.77
CA GLN A 82 -3.36 26.09 1.84
C GLN A 82 -3.55 25.41 0.47
N LYS A 83 -2.76 24.39 0.09
CA LYS A 83 -2.88 23.73 -1.22
C LYS A 83 -3.52 22.35 -1.08
N PRO A 84 -4.58 22.03 -1.86
CA PRO A 84 -5.14 20.68 -1.88
C PRO A 84 -4.07 19.65 -2.28
N SER A 85 -3.99 18.56 -1.53
CA SER A 85 -3.09 17.43 -1.80
C SER A 85 -3.34 16.84 -3.19
N ALA A 86 -2.37 16.13 -3.78
CA ALA A 86 -2.59 15.48 -5.07
C ALA A 86 -3.68 14.41 -4.99
N SER A 87 -3.82 13.71 -3.85
CA SER A 87 -4.92 12.76 -3.62
C SER A 87 -6.29 13.43 -3.68
N MET A 88 -6.47 14.60 -3.02
CA MET A 88 -7.73 15.34 -3.09
C MET A 88 -8.02 15.86 -4.50
N LYS A 89 -6.98 16.33 -5.22
CA LYS A 89 -7.12 16.72 -6.63
C LYS A 89 -7.51 15.54 -7.53
N MET A 90 -7.00 14.34 -7.25
CA MET A 90 -7.35 13.12 -7.97
C MET A 90 -8.82 12.77 -7.76
N LEU A 91 -9.26 12.64 -6.50
CA LEU A 91 -10.66 12.32 -6.16
C LEU A 91 -11.64 13.36 -6.73
N ASN A 92 -11.30 14.66 -6.63
CA ASN A 92 -12.15 15.70 -7.21
C ASN A 92 -12.28 15.59 -8.74
N ARG A 93 -11.25 15.12 -9.44
CA ARG A 93 -11.33 14.91 -10.89
C ARG A 93 -12.21 13.71 -11.24
N MET A 94 -12.16 12.64 -10.44
CA MET A 94 -13.04 11.47 -10.59
C MET A 94 -14.51 11.87 -10.38
N ASN A 95 -14.81 12.60 -9.30
CA ASN A 95 -16.16 13.11 -9.04
C ASN A 95 -16.67 14.01 -10.18
N LEU A 96 -15.80 14.89 -10.71
CA LEU A 96 -16.16 15.70 -11.87
C LEU A 96 -16.40 14.84 -13.11
N TYR A 97 -15.62 13.79 -13.34
CA TYR A 97 -15.82 12.89 -14.48
C TYR A 97 -17.23 12.29 -14.44
N GLU A 98 -17.64 11.76 -13.29
CA GLU A 98 -18.97 11.15 -13.11
C GLU A 98 -20.09 12.15 -13.38
N GLN A 99 -19.96 13.39 -12.89
CA GLN A 99 -20.94 14.47 -13.11
C GLN A 99 -21.12 14.84 -14.58
N TYR A 100 -20.09 14.66 -15.40
CA TYR A 100 -20.09 14.99 -16.83
C TYR A 100 -20.12 13.75 -17.74
N ALA A 101 -20.44 12.57 -17.20
CA ALA A 101 -20.48 11.32 -17.95
C ALA A 101 -21.34 11.44 -19.22
N GLY A 102 -20.87 10.83 -20.32
CA GLY A 102 -21.53 10.90 -21.62
C GLY A 102 -21.37 12.22 -22.39
N THR A 103 -20.61 13.20 -21.85
CA THR A 103 -20.35 14.47 -22.54
C THR A 103 -18.92 14.53 -23.10
N PRO A 104 -18.63 15.42 -24.08
CA PRO A 104 -17.25 15.68 -24.53
C PRO A 104 -16.30 16.14 -23.42
N ARG A 105 -16.85 16.66 -22.31
CA ARG A 105 -16.07 17.06 -21.14
C ARG A 105 -15.54 15.86 -20.36
N ALA A 106 -16.25 14.73 -20.35
CA ALA A 106 -15.77 13.49 -19.72
C ALA A 106 -14.46 13.01 -20.35
N ALA A 107 -14.34 13.04 -21.68
CA ALA A 107 -13.11 12.64 -22.37
C ALA A 107 -11.89 13.50 -21.96
N ARG A 108 -12.08 14.82 -21.78
CA ARG A 108 -11.02 15.71 -21.30
C ARG A 108 -10.65 15.43 -19.83
N LEU A 109 -11.63 15.08 -19.01
CA LEU A 109 -11.41 14.71 -17.61
C LEU A 109 -10.69 13.37 -17.49
N ALA A 110 -11.07 12.37 -18.27
CA ALA A 110 -10.38 11.08 -18.38
C ALA A 110 -8.89 11.26 -18.73
N ALA A 111 -8.60 12.02 -19.79
CA ALA A 111 -7.22 12.33 -20.16
C ALA A 111 -6.45 13.05 -19.03
N SER A 112 -7.10 13.98 -18.31
CA SER A 112 -6.50 14.67 -17.17
C SER A 112 -6.26 13.74 -15.97
N ILE A 113 -7.13 12.76 -15.73
CA ILE A 113 -6.97 11.75 -14.67
C ILE A 113 -5.75 10.90 -14.98
N ALA A 114 -5.70 10.31 -16.18
CA ALA A 114 -4.63 9.41 -16.61
C ALA A 114 -3.26 10.10 -16.73
N ASN A 115 -3.20 11.27 -17.36
CA ASN A 115 -1.92 11.88 -17.77
C ASN A 115 -1.40 12.95 -16.80
N THR A 116 -2.15 13.32 -15.75
CA THR A 116 -1.71 14.44 -14.90
C THR A 116 -2.02 14.23 -13.44
N SER A 117 -3.28 13.97 -13.09
CA SER A 117 -3.67 13.85 -11.67
C SER A 117 -3.03 12.61 -11.05
N PHE A 118 -3.13 11.46 -11.71
CA PHE A 118 -2.55 10.23 -11.19
C PHE A 118 -1.01 10.29 -11.12
N GLN A 119 -0.35 10.80 -12.16
CA GLN A 119 1.11 10.94 -12.18
C GLN A 119 1.62 11.79 -11.02
N LYS A 120 1.02 12.96 -10.78
CA LYS A 120 1.39 13.82 -9.65
C LYS A 120 1.15 13.17 -8.29
N PHE A 121 0.07 12.39 -8.18
CA PHE A 121 -0.21 11.63 -6.97
C PHE A 121 0.83 10.52 -6.76
N ALA A 122 1.14 9.74 -7.80
CA ALA A 122 2.15 8.69 -7.78
C ALA A 122 3.55 9.23 -7.41
N GLU A 123 3.95 10.36 -8.00
CA GLU A 123 5.20 11.04 -7.66
C GLU A 123 5.30 11.39 -6.18
N GLN A 124 4.23 11.94 -5.59
CA GLN A 124 4.19 12.28 -4.17
C GLN A 124 4.26 11.05 -3.26
N VAL A 125 3.55 9.98 -3.62
CA VAL A 125 3.56 8.72 -2.86
C VAL A 125 4.95 8.08 -2.87
N ILE A 126 5.58 7.98 -4.04
CA ILE A 126 6.92 7.40 -4.18
C ILE A 126 7.97 8.24 -3.42
N ALA A 127 7.94 9.57 -3.59
CA ALA A 127 8.87 10.46 -2.92
C ALA A 127 8.71 10.42 -1.39
N GLY A 128 7.47 10.30 -0.89
CA GLY A 128 7.20 10.12 0.53
C GLY A 128 7.83 8.84 1.08
N MET A 129 7.54 7.70 0.44
CA MET A 129 8.10 6.40 0.85
C MET A 129 9.64 6.39 0.83
N GLN A 130 10.25 6.98 -0.19
CA GLN A 130 11.71 7.10 -0.29
C GLN A 130 12.29 7.93 0.84
N LEU A 131 11.70 9.11 1.12
CA LEU A 131 12.16 9.99 2.20
C LEU A 131 12.10 9.28 3.56
N GLN A 132 11.03 8.53 3.81
CA GLN A 132 10.85 7.77 5.05
C GLN A 132 11.89 6.65 5.19
N GLU A 133 12.12 5.89 4.12
CA GLU A 133 13.10 4.80 4.12
C GLU A 133 14.55 5.31 4.22
N GLU A 134 14.87 6.45 3.63
CA GLU A 134 16.22 7.02 3.63
C GLU A 134 16.55 7.81 4.89
N ILE A 135 15.55 8.42 5.54
CA ILE A 135 15.76 9.29 6.70
C ILE A 135 15.22 8.68 7.99
N LEU A 136 13.95 8.26 8.02
CA LEU A 136 13.32 7.81 9.27
C LEU A 136 13.86 6.45 9.72
N ASN A 137 14.07 5.50 8.80
CA ASN A 137 14.64 4.20 9.14
C ASN A 137 16.03 4.32 9.81
N PRO A 138 17.01 5.04 9.24
CA PRO A 138 18.31 5.24 9.92
C PRO A 138 18.20 5.92 11.28
N LEU A 139 17.29 6.90 11.43
CA LEU A 139 17.03 7.51 12.74
C LEU A 139 16.49 6.47 13.72
N LEU A 140 15.47 5.71 13.34
CA LEU A 140 14.92 4.63 14.17
C LEU A 140 15.99 3.60 14.57
N TRP A 141 16.83 3.16 13.63
CA TRP A 141 17.90 2.20 13.90
C TRP A 141 18.97 2.71 14.86
N SER A 142 19.15 4.04 14.93
CA SER A 142 20.12 4.67 15.82
C SER A 142 19.67 4.66 17.28
N TYR A 143 18.36 4.55 17.54
CA TYR A 143 17.79 4.68 18.88
C TYR A 143 17.04 3.44 19.37
N TYR A 144 16.63 2.56 18.46
CA TYR A 144 15.86 1.36 18.79
C TYR A 144 16.61 0.10 18.40
N SER A 145 16.47 -0.94 19.23
CA SER A 145 16.85 -2.31 18.85
C SER A 145 15.84 -2.89 17.86
N ASP A 146 16.22 -3.94 17.14
CA ASP A 146 15.30 -4.62 16.22
C ASP A 146 14.08 -5.21 16.97
N ASP A 147 14.24 -5.68 18.20
CA ASP A 147 13.12 -6.16 19.04
C ASP A 147 12.16 -5.02 19.40
N ALA A 148 12.69 -3.85 19.75
CA ALA A 148 11.86 -2.68 20.07
C ALA A 148 11.09 -2.19 18.82
N LEU A 149 11.72 -2.24 17.64
CA LEU A 149 11.06 -1.89 16.39
C LEU A 149 10.00 -2.91 15.99
N ARG A 150 10.23 -4.20 16.20
CA ARG A 150 9.21 -5.25 16.00
C ARG A 150 8.01 -5.04 16.92
N GLN A 151 8.24 -4.70 18.18
CA GLN A 151 7.15 -4.39 19.12
C GLN A 151 6.35 -3.16 18.68
N LEU A 152 7.03 -2.09 18.25
CA LEU A 152 6.36 -0.91 17.70
C LEU A 152 5.54 -1.28 16.45
N HIS A 153 6.09 -2.08 15.54
CA HIS A 153 5.40 -2.55 14.36
C HIS A 153 4.13 -3.35 14.71
N MET A 154 4.23 -4.32 15.63
CA MET A 154 3.07 -5.08 16.10
C MET A 154 1.99 -4.20 16.74
N GLN A 155 2.37 -3.12 17.42
CA GLN A 155 1.41 -2.15 17.98
C GLN A 155 0.66 -1.35 16.91
N ILE A 156 1.31 -1.09 15.78
CA ILE A 156 0.71 -0.41 14.63
C ILE A 156 -0.22 -1.40 13.91
N GLU A 157 0.28 -2.57 13.53
CA GLU A 157 -0.50 -3.60 12.82
C GLU A 157 -1.71 -4.09 13.64
N GLY A 158 -1.56 -4.24 14.97
CA GLY A 158 -2.63 -4.70 15.86
C GLY A 158 -3.85 -3.79 15.97
N ARG A 159 -3.83 -2.62 15.32
CA ARG A 159 -4.97 -1.68 15.27
C ARG A 159 -5.77 -1.77 13.97
N GLN A 160 -5.27 -2.50 12.98
CA GLN A 160 -5.94 -2.68 11.71
C GLN A 160 -7.12 -3.64 11.87
N THR A 161 -8.21 -3.39 11.14
CA THR A 161 -9.27 -4.38 11.02
C THR A 161 -8.79 -5.57 10.18
N ILE A 162 -9.43 -6.73 10.33
CA ILE A 162 -9.09 -7.94 9.56
C ILE A 162 -9.16 -7.65 8.05
N THR A 163 -10.17 -6.90 7.59
CA THR A 163 -10.33 -6.54 6.18
C THR A 163 -9.17 -5.69 5.66
N GLU A 164 -8.70 -4.74 6.45
CA GLU A 164 -7.59 -3.86 6.08
C GLU A 164 -6.26 -4.63 6.03
N TRP A 165 -6.03 -5.46 7.04
CA TRP A 165 -4.86 -6.34 7.10
C TRP A 165 -4.83 -7.31 5.91
N LEU A 166 -5.97 -7.92 5.57
CA LEU A 166 -6.09 -8.80 4.41
C LEU A 166 -5.80 -8.09 3.08
N SER A 167 -6.30 -6.86 2.90
CA SER A 167 -5.98 -6.05 1.70
C SER A 167 -4.48 -5.74 1.63
N LEU A 168 -3.88 -5.31 2.73
CA LEU A 168 -2.45 -5.05 2.83
C LEU A 168 -1.61 -6.26 2.44
N CYS A 169 -1.89 -7.43 3.03
CA CYS A 169 -1.18 -8.67 2.73
C CYS A 169 -1.33 -9.07 1.26
N THR A 170 -2.52 -8.92 0.69
CA THR A 170 -2.78 -9.25 -0.72
C THR A 170 -1.90 -8.40 -1.65
N TRP A 171 -1.77 -7.11 -1.38
CA TRP A 171 -0.93 -6.21 -2.18
C TRP A 171 0.56 -6.44 -1.93
N MET A 172 0.97 -6.67 -0.68
CA MET A 172 2.35 -7.00 -0.31
C MET A 172 2.84 -8.23 -1.09
N MET A 173 2.02 -9.27 -1.21
CA MET A 173 2.40 -10.50 -1.92
C MET A 173 2.57 -10.33 -3.43
N LYS A 174 2.02 -9.27 -4.04
CA LYS A 174 2.29 -9.00 -5.46
C LYS A 174 3.75 -8.57 -5.71
N ASP A 175 4.38 -7.97 -4.70
CA ASP A 175 5.79 -7.51 -4.72
C ASP A 175 6.78 -8.63 -4.38
N MET A 176 6.33 -9.62 -3.60
CA MET A 176 7.16 -10.73 -3.13
C MET A 176 7.41 -11.77 -4.23
N SER A 177 8.56 -12.42 -4.15
CA SER A 177 8.86 -13.65 -4.90
C SER A 177 8.05 -14.84 -4.38
N ASP A 178 7.90 -15.88 -5.20
CA ASP A 178 7.13 -17.07 -4.82
C ASP A 178 7.71 -17.73 -3.54
N GLU A 179 9.04 -17.79 -3.39
CA GLU A 179 9.72 -18.30 -2.19
C GLU A 179 9.43 -17.44 -0.94
N GLU A 180 9.47 -16.12 -1.06
CA GLU A 180 9.14 -15.20 0.03
C GLU A 180 7.69 -15.34 0.49
N ILE A 181 6.77 -15.56 -0.47
CA ILE A 181 5.34 -15.78 -0.17
C ILE A 181 5.16 -17.08 0.59
N VAL A 182 5.77 -18.18 0.14
CA VAL A 182 5.71 -19.50 0.83
C VAL A 182 6.21 -19.35 2.26
N SER A 183 7.42 -18.80 2.43
CA SER A 183 8.02 -18.58 3.73
C SER A 183 7.13 -17.72 4.64
N TRP A 184 6.58 -16.63 4.12
CA TRP A 184 5.70 -15.75 4.89
C TRP A 184 4.39 -16.45 5.29
N LEU A 185 3.76 -17.18 4.37
CA LEU A 185 2.51 -17.92 4.61
C LEU A 185 2.67 -19.03 5.65
N LEU A 186 3.82 -19.73 5.67
CA LEU A 186 4.12 -20.74 6.67
C LEU A 186 4.39 -20.12 8.05
N ASN A 187 5.09 -18.98 8.09
CA ASN A 187 5.38 -18.28 9.34
C ASN A 187 4.14 -17.61 9.96
N VAL A 188 3.20 -17.13 9.15
CA VAL A 188 1.96 -16.50 9.65
C VAL A 188 0.88 -17.52 10.01
N ARG A 189 0.91 -18.72 9.42
CA ARG A 189 -0.08 -19.77 9.68
C ARG A 189 -0.33 -20.06 11.17
N PRO A 190 0.70 -20.24 12.03
CA PRO A 190 0.49 -20.56 13.45
C PRO A 190 0.03 -19.36 14.28
N THR A 191 0.13 -18.13 13.76
CA THR A 191 -0.23 -16.91 14.50
C THR A 191 -1.68 -16.48 14.27
N LEU A 192 -2.37 -17.09 13.29
CA LEU A 192 -3.71 -16.73 12.88
C LEU A 192 -4.76 -17.81 13.20
N PRO A 193 -6.00 -17.41 13.54
CA PRO A 193 -7.16 -18.30 13.50
C PRO A 193 -7.30 -18.93 12.11
N LEU A 194 -7.68 -20.21 12.05
CA LEU A 194 -7.81 -20.95 10.79
C LEU A 194 -8.69 -20.22 9.76
N GLN A 195 -9.82 -19.66 10.19
CA GLN A 195 -10.75 -18.96 9.30
C GLN A 195 -10.11 -17.71 8.68
N VAL A 196 -9.31 -16.97 9.44
CA VAL A 196 -8.62 -15.77 8.94
C VAL A 196 -7.54 -16.18 7.93
N TYR A 197 -6.84 -17.28 8.18
CA TYR A 197 -5.86 -17.81 7.25
C TYR A 197 -6.50 -18.28 5.93
N GLU A 198 -7.64 -18.96 5.99
CA GLU A 198 -8.39 -19.37 4.79
C GLU A 198 -8.87 -18.17 3.96
N MET A 199 -9.40 -17.14 4.62
CA MET A 199 -9.79 -15.87 3.97
C MET A 199 -8.60 -15.18 3.29
N LEU A 200 -7.42 -15.25 3.90
CA LEU A 200 -6.19 -14.74 3.31
C LEU A 200 -5.82 -15.51 2.04
N LEU A 201 -5.78 -16.85 2.09
CA LEU A 201 -5.47 -17.68 0.92
C LEU A 201 -6.46 -17.44 -0.22
N GLU A 202 -7.75 -17.35 0.08
CA GLU A 202 -8.79 -17.05 -0.92
C GLU A 202 -8.51 -15.72 -1.62
N ARG A 203 -8.22 -14.64 -0.86
CA ARG A 203 -7.92 -13.32 -1.43
C ARG A 203 -6.68 -13.30 -2.30
N ILE A 204 -5.62 -13.98 -1.87
CA ILE A 204 -4.35 -14.06 -2.63
C ILE A 204 -4.60 -14.80 -3.95
N SER A 205 -5.24 -15.97 -3.89
CA SER A 205 -5.55 -16.78 -5.07
C SER A 205 -6.39 -16.03 -6.11
N GLY A 206 -7.31 -15.16 -5.64
CA GLY A 206 -8.15 -14.34 -6.53
C GLY A 206 -7.45 -13.14 -7.18
N LYS A 207 -6.28 -12.71 -6.69
CA LYS A 207 -5.55 -11.51 -7.15
C LYS A 207 -4.20 -11.83 -7.79
N MET A 208 -3.77 -13.08 -7.75
CA MET A 208 -2.50 -13.55 -8.31
C MET A 208 -2.71 -14.29 -9.64
N PRO A 209 -1.77 -14.23 -10.59
CA PRO A 209 -1.81 -15.08 -11.77
C PRO A 209 -1.82 -16.57 -11.37
N MET A 210 -2.67 -17.37 -12.02
CA MET A 210 -2.89 -18.78 -11.69
C MET A 210 -1.58 -19.58 -11.60
N MET A 211 -0.68 -19.42 -12.57
CA MET A 211 0.62 -20.11 -12.57
C MET A 211 1.49 -19.75 -11.36
N ARG A 212 1.46 -18.49 -10.90
CA ARG A 212 2.20 -18.09 -9.69
C ARG A 212 1.58 -18.70 -8.44
N TRP A 213 0.25 -18.75 -8.38
CA TRP A 213 -0.44 -19.38 -7.26
C TRP A 213 -0.15 -20.88 -7.17
N ASP A 214 -0.12 -21.59 -8.30
CA ASP A 214 0.23 -23.02 -8.35
C ASP A 214 1.64 -23.28 -7.81
N ASN A 215 2.61 -22.42 -8.14
CA ASN A 215 3.98 -22.50 -7.61
C ASN A 215 4.00 -22.33 -6.09
N VAL A 216 3.29 -21.33 -5.57
CA VAL A 216 3.21 -21.06 -4.13
C VAL A 216 2.57 -22.25 -3.39
N GLN A 217 1.48 -22.80 -3.92
CA GLN A 217 0.83 -23.97 -3.31
C GLN A 217 1.77 -25.18 -3.28
N THR A 218 2.49 -25.43 -4.37
CA THR A 218 3.47 -26.52 -4.46
C THR A 218 4.58 -26.33 -3.41
N GLY A 219 5.19 -25.14 -3.34
CA GLY A 219 6.24 -24.83 -2.37
C GLY A 219 5.79 -24.98 -0.92
N MET A 220 4.55 -24.58 -0.59
CA MET A 220 3.98 -24.79 0.75
C MET A 220 3.86 -26.27 1.13
N THR A 221 3.52 -27.14 0.17
CA THR A 221 3.43 -28.58 0.42
C THR A 221 4.80 -29.24 0.58
N GLU A 222 5.78 -28.83 -0.24
CA GLU A 222 7.14 -29.37 -0.18
C GLU A 222 7.86 -28.97 1.11
N GLU A 223 7.79 -27.71 1.52
CA GLU A 223 8.41 -27.25 2.78
C GLU A 223 7.71 -27.84 4.01
N ALA A 224 6.39 -28.02 3.99
CA ALA A 224 5.66 -28.69 5.06
C ALA A 224 6.00 -30.19 5.20
N MET A 225 6.53 -30.83 4.16
CA MET A 225 7.02 -32.22 4.21
C MET A 225 8.46 -32.33 4.73
N VAL A 226 9.23 -31.25 4.70
CA VAL A 226 10.65 -31.20 5.11
C VAL A 226 10.81 -30.70 6.56
N ALA A 227 9.82 -29.97 7.08
CA ALA A 227 9.76 -29.47 8.46
C ALA A 227 9.19 -30.49 9.46
#